data_AF-A0A5M4ESA0-F1
#
_entry.id   AF-A0A5M4ESA0-F1
#
_cell.length_a   1.000
_cell.length_b   1.000
_cell.length_c   1.000
_cell.angle_alpha   90.00
_cell.angle_beta   90.00
_cell.angle_gamma   90.00
#
_symmetry.space_group_name_H-M   'P 1'
#
loop_
_entity.id
_entity.type
_entity.pdbx_description
1 polymer ?
#
loop_
_entity_poly.entity_id
_entity_poly.type
_entity_poly.pdbx_seq_one_letter_code
_entity_poly.pdbx_strand_id
1 'polypeptide(L)'
;MHRPKIQFGTDGWRAIIDDTFTIPNVKACAEAVALHLLANGKSERGLVIGFDTRYGSPEFAKAVADTVKSYGIKTFTLDVAVPTPACSFAVVNQSAANGVMITASHNPPEWNGFKIKSSAGGSAAPHEIAQIEKHLAYILGGNSPCHPATTRQSGTNTVLDAIGPYIEQLKKVIDTDPIRSNKMKVVVDAMHGSGAGILPDILGGGEIEVIEIRSNPDHTFPGMEQPEPIERNVKPLSRAVRELGADVGIALDGDADRVGIVDESGRYFSTLEVFSLLTDHFMGRRGEKGGVACTITMSSMVDKLSDNYRVPSYRTPVGFKFVGPTMIENNCSMGGEESGGYAFKGHIPERDGSLSGLLFLEAMVMSGLKPSQLLTNLHALVGPHTFERLDISYDESQRKSIAEKISSASPNSLGGLNLQSDDRRDGVRFNLTGGSWAVARMSGTEPLLRIYAEAPDMKTLKSILADTRETLGV
;
A
#
# COMPACT_ATOMS: atom_id res chain seq x y z
N MET A 1 13.15 33.23 -8.39
CA MET A 1 12.26 32.11 -8.77
C MET A 1 11.76 31.46 -7.50
N HIS A 2 10.45 31.21 -7.39
CA HIS A 2 9.88 30.45 -6.29
C HIS A 2 10.44 29.02 -6.36
N ARG A 3 11.11 28.55 -5.31
CA ARG A 3 11.67 27.19 -5.28
C ARG A 3 10.52 26.21 -5.00
N PRO A 4 10.36 25.14 -5.79
CA PRO A 4 9.33 24.14 -5.51
C PRO A 4 9.64 23.47 -4.16
N LYS A 5 8.64 23.33 -3.30
CA LYS A 5 8.75 22.60 -2.04
C LYS A 5 8.50 21.12 -2.31
N ILE A 6 9.56 20.38 -2.63
CA ILE A 6 9.51 18.92 -2.80
C ILE A 6 9.82 18.26 -1.46
N GLN A 7 8.90 17.44 -0.97
CA GLN A 7 9.03 16.69 0.28
C GLN A 7 8.54 15.26 0.08
N PHE A 8 9.32 14.28 0.52
CA PHE A 8 8.93 12.88 0.46
C PHE A 8 8.07 12.54 1.67
N GLY A 9 6.84 12.10 1.41
CA GLY A 9 5.84 11.77 2.43
C GLY A 9 5.97 10.35 2.97
N THR A 10 4.82 9.69 3.14
CA THR A 10 4.77 8.30 3.64
C THR A 10 5.32 7.31 2.62
N ASP A 11 5.03 7.51 1.34
CA ASP A 11 5.47 6.63 0.25
C ASP A 11 5.71 7.45 -1.02
N GLY A 12 6.87 8.12 -1.06
CA GLY A 12 7.28 8.97 -2.17
C GLY A 12 6.88 10.45 -2.06
N TRP A 13 7.26 11.22 -3.07
CA TRP A 13 6.76 12.58 -3.30
C TRP A 13 5.56 12.50 -4.26
N ARG A 14 4.44 13.15 -3.94
CA ARG A 14 3.24 13.23 -4.78
C ARG A 14 2.90 14.68 -5.03
N ALA A 15 2.50 15.01 -6.25
CA ALA A 15 2.16 16.37 -6.66
C ALA A 15 1.22 16.36 -7.88
N ILE A 16 0.56 17.49 -8.10
CA ILE A 16 -0.28 17.72 -9.28
C ILE A 16 0.62 17.89 -10.51
N ILE A 17 0.27 17.18 -11.58
CA ILE A 17 0.93 17.24 -12.89
C ILE A 17 0.86 18.67 -13.43
N ASP A 18 1.93 19.13 -14.07
CA ASP A 18 2.11 20.48 -14.63
C ASP A 18 2.10 21.66 -13.64
N ASP A 19 1.68 21.46 -12.39
CA ASP A 19 1.89 22.41 -11.29
C ASP A 19 3.27 22.19 -10.66
N THR A 20 3.41 21.16 -9.83
CA THR A 20 4.67 20.85 -9.14
C THR A 20 5.28 19.54 -9.61
N PHE A 21 4.51 18.59 -10.13
CA PHE A 21 5.03 17.36 -10.74
C PHE A 21 5.40 17.61 -12.20
N THR A 22 6.54 18.27 -12.41
CA THR A 22 7.05 18.68 -13.72
C THR A 22 8.33 17.94 -14.08
N ILE A 23 8.66 17.86 -15.38
CA ILE A 23 9.91 17.20 -15.85
C ILE A 23 11.16 17.75 -15.13
N PRO A 24 11.36 19.08 -14.96
CA PRO A 24 12.50 19.60 -14.20
C PRO A 24 12.57 19.08 -12.76
N ASN A 25 11.44 19.02 -12.06
CA ASN A 25 11.39 18.57 -10.66
C ASN A 25 11.62 17.06 -10.53
N VAL A 26 11.08 16.26 -11.46
CA VAL A 26 11.37 14.82 -11.55
C VAL A 26 12.86 14.58 -11.83
N LYS A 27 13.48 15.36 -12.72
CA LYS A 27 14.93 15.30 -12.97
C LYS A 27 15.74 15.66 -11.73
N ALA A 28 15.35 16.68 -10.97
CA ALA A 28 16.01 17.02 -9.70
C ALA A 28 15.92 15.87 -8.68
N CYS A 29 14.78 15.18 -8.58
CA CYS A 29 14.63 13.99 -7.74
C CYS A 29 15.52 12.84 -8.23
N ALA A 30 15.55 12.58 -9.53
CA ALA A 30 16.39 11.54 -10.13
C ALA A 30 17.89 11.81 -9.93
N GLU A 31 18.30 13.07 -10.03
CA GLU A 31 19.66 13.53 -9.74
C GLU A 31 20.02 13.33 -8.26
N ALA A 32 19.11 13.63 -7.34
CA ALA A 32 19.30 13.38 -5.92
C ALA A 32 19.50 11.88 -5.62
N VAL A 33 18.73 11.00 -6.28
CA VAL A 33 18.92 9.54 -6.19
C VAL A 33 20.28 9.14 -6.76
N ALA A 34 20.70 9.67 -7.92
CA ALA A 34 21.99 9.36 -8.52
C ALA A 34 23.17 9.76 -7.60
N LEU A 35 23.12 10.95 -7.00
CA LEU A 35 24.12 11.39 -6.02
C LEU A 35 24.15 10.50 -4.78
N HIS A 36 22.98 10.10 -4.26
CA HIS A 36 22.89 9.17 -3.15
C HIS A 36 23.55 7.82 -3.47
N LEU A 37 23.29 7.26 -4.65
CA LEU A 37 23.90 6.00 -5.10
C LEU A 37 25.42 6.10 -5.22
N LEU A 38 25.94 7.20 -5.77
CA LEU A 38 27.38 7.46 -5.89
C LEU A 38 28.04 7.62 -4.51
N ALA A 39 27.44 8.43 -3.63
CA ALA A 39 27.97 8.70 -2.30
C ALA A 39 28.06 7.43 -1.43
N ASN A 40 27.17 6.47 -1.65
CA ASN A 40 27.14 5.20 -0.93
C ASN A 40 27.87 4.06 -1.66
N GLY A 41 28.56 4.32 -2.76
CA GLY A 41 29.29 3.30 -3.52
C GLY A 41 28.40 2.22 -4.14
N LYS A 42 27.13 2.53 -4.43
CA LYS A 42 26.13 1.60 -4.96
C LYS A 42 25.83 1.78 -6.46
N SER A 43 26.49 2.73 -7.13
CA SER A 43 26.23 3.08 -8.53
C SER A 43 26.35 1.91 -9.51
N GLU A 44 27.24 0.95 -9.26
CA GLU A 44 27.46 -0.20 -10.16
C GLU A 44 26.27 -1.16 -10.22
N ARG A 45 25.42 -1.18 -9.19
CA ARG A 45 24.21 -2.02 -9.13
C ARG A 45 23.07 -1.45 -9.97
N GLY A 46 23.10 -0.16 -10.28
CA GLY A 46 22.10 0.50 -11.12
C GLY A 46 20.76 0.78 -10.43
N LEU A 47 19.82 1.32 -11.22
CA LEU A 47 18.50 1.76 -10.79
C LEU A 47 17.39 1.13 -11.65
N VAL A 48 16.41 0.48 -11.03
CA VAL A 48 15.18 0.03 -11.71
C VAL A 48 14.17 1.17 -11.79
N ILE A 49 13.45 1.29 -12.90
CA ILE A 49 12.48 2.36 -13.12
C ILE A 49 11.19 1.76 -13.69
N GLY A 50 10.10 1.88 -12.94
CA GLY A 50 8.75 1.50 -13.34
C GLY A 50 7.79 2.68 -13.32
N PHE A 51 6.59 2.48 -13.87
CA PHE A 51 5.55 3.50 -13.94
C PHE A 51 4.16 2.87 -14.04
N ASP A 52 3.10 3.62 -13.69
CA ASP A 52 1.69 3.19 -13.80
C ASP A 52 0.96 3.81 -15.02
N THR A 53 -0.36 3.66 -15.08
CA THR A 53 -1.20 4.09 -16.22
C THR A 53 -1.51 5.59 -16.24
N ARG A 54 -0.97 6.40 -15.32
CA ARG A 54 -1.26 7.83 -15.24
C ARG A 54 -0.69 8.62 -16.40
N TYR A 55 -1.28 9.78 -16.62
CA TYR A 55 -0.83 10.71 -17.66
C TYR A 55 0.63 11.12 -17.44
N GLY A 56 1.43 11.07 -18.51
CA GLY A 56 2.84 11.44 -18.50
C GLY A 56 3.79 10.47 -17.79
N SER A 57 3.27 9.41 -17.15
CA SER A 57 4.07 8.44 -16.38
C SER A 57 5.25 7.84 -17.19
N PRO A 58 5.07 7.39 -18.46
CA PRO A 58 6.18 6.93 -19.30
C PRO A 58 7.25 8.01 -19.56
N GLU A 59 6.84 9.25 -19.80
CA GLU A 59 7.72 10.38 -20.07
C GLU A 59 8.53 10.77 -18.83
N PHE A 60 7.90 10.78 -17.66
CA PHE A 60 8.58 11.00 -16.38
C PHE A 60 9.58 9.88 -16.09
N ALA A 61 9.21 8.61 -16.30
CA ALA A 61 10.13 7.47 -16.14
C ALA A 61 11.35 7.57 -17.06
N LYS A 62 11.13 7.98 -18.32
CA LYS A 62 12.22 8.26 -19.26
C LYS A 62 13.12 9.40 -18.76
N ALA A 63 12.54 10.47 -18.23
CA ALA A 63 13.31 11.58 -17.67
C ALA A 63 14.18 11.14 -16.48
N VAL A 64 13.69 10.24 -15.63
CA VAL A 64 14.49 9.61 -14.57
C VAL A 64 15.66 8.82 -15.17
N ALA A 65 15.38 7.97 -16.16
CA ALA A 65 16.41 7.13 -16.78
C ALA A 65 17.51 7.97 -17.43
N ASP A 66 17.14 8.99 -18.21
CA ASP A 66 18.08 9.87 -18.90
C ASP A 66 18.95 10.67 -17.93
N THR A 67 18.36 11.19 -16.85
CA THR A 67 19.12 11.87 -15.80
C THR A 67 20.10 10.93 -15.11
N VAL A 68 19.65 9.75 -14.64
CA VAL A 68 20.52 8.83 -13.88
C VAL A 68 21.66 8.28 -14.75
N LYS A 69 21.40 7.98 -16.03
CA LYS A 69 22.44 7.61 -17.00
C LYS A 69 23.49 8.69 -17.22
N SER A 70 23.10 9.96 -17.18
CA SER A 70 24.07 11.06 -17.33
C SER A 70 25.13 11.00 -16.23
N TYR A 71 24.81 10.47 -15.04
CA TYR A 71 25.74 10.27 -13.93
C TYR A 71 26.63 9.01 -14.06
N GLY A 72 26.57 8.31 -15.19
CA GLY A 72 27.32 7.06 -15.43
C GLY A 72 26.71 5.84 -14.73
N ILE A 73 25.47 5.94 -14.24
CA ILE A 73 24.77 4.85 -13.54
C ILE A 73 23.91 4.10 -14.56
N LYS A 74 24.01 2.77 -14.59
CA LYS A 74 23.15 1.96 -15.45
C LYS A 74 21.70 1.97 -14.94
N THR A 75 20.75 1.96 -15.86
CA THR A 75 19.31 1.93 -15.55
C THR A 75 18.65 0.71 -16.16
N PHE A 76 17.59 0.26 -15.51
CA PHE A 76 16.71 -0.82 -15.97
C PHE A 76 15.29 -0.27 -16.04
N THR A 77 14.79 0.04 -17.23
CA THR A 77 13.43 0.55 -17.42
C THR A 77 12.47 -0.61 -17.70
N LEU A 78 11.35 -0.66 -17.01
CA LEU A 78 10.28 -1.60 -17.29
C LEU A 78 9.54 -1.19 -18.57
N ASP A 79 9.22 -2.18 -19.41
CA ASP A 79 8.73 -1.98 -20.78
C ASP A 79 7.29 -1.44 -20.87
N VAL A 80 6.46 -1.72 -19.86
CA VAL A 80 5.05 -1.33 -19.82
C VAL A 80 4.67 -0.69 -18.48
N ALA A 81 3.44 -0.15 -18.39
CA ALA A 81 2.86 0.24 -17.12
C ALA A 81 2.62 -1.00 -16.25
N VAL A 82 3.05 -0.97 -14.99
CA VAL A 82 3.17 -2.16 -14.15
C VAL A 82 2.66 -1.94 -12.73
N PRO A 83 2.28 -3.00 -12.00
CA PRO A 83 2.06 -2.91 -10.57
C PRO A 83 3.32 -2.40 -9.86
N THR A 84 3.15 -1.56 -8.83
CA THR A 84 4.21 -1.24 -7.88
C THR A 84 4.95 -2.47 -7.35
N PRO A 85 4.29 -3.58 -6.95
CA PRO A 85 5.01 -4.79 -6.53
C PRO A 85 5.87 -5.43 -7.63
N ALA A 86 5.48 -5.35 -8.91
CA ALA A 86 6.32 -5.83 -10.01
C ALA A 86 7.61 -5.01 -10.14
N CYS A 87 7.52 -3.69 -10.03
CA CYS A 87 8.70 -2.81 -10.00
C CYS A 87 9.61 -3.11 -8.79
N SER A 88 9.01 -3.26 -7.61
CA SER A 88 9.74 -3.61 -6.39
C SER A 88 10.42 -4.98 -6.48
N PHE A 89 9.77 -5.98 -7.08
CA PHE A 89 10.37 -7.28 -7.33
C PHE A 89 11.51 -7.20 -8.34
N ALA A 90 11.37 -6.41 -9.41
CA ALA A 90 12.44 -6.20 -10.38
C ALA A 90 13.72 -5.62 -9.74
N VAL A 91 13.61 -4.75 -8.72
CA VAL A 91 14.77 -4.28 -7.93
C VAL A 91 15.53 -5.45 -7.32
N VAL A 92 14.80 -6.37 -6.67
CA VAL A 92 15.39 -7.55 -6.02
C VAL A 92 15.96 -8.51 -7.05
N ASN A 93 15.19 -8.82 -8.10
CA ASN A 93 15.57 -9.76 -9.16
C ASN A 93 16.84 -9.32 -9.91
N GLN A 94 17.02 -8.01 -10.11
CA GLN A 94 18.22 -7.45 -10.76
C GLN A 94 19.35 -7.13 -9.78
N SER A 95 19.15 -7.40 -8.48
CA SER A 95 20.08 -6.97 -7.41
C SER A 95 20.43 -5.47 -7.51
N ALA A 96 19.50 -4.65 -8.00
CA ALA A 96 19.70 -3.23 -8.20
C ALA A 96 19.89 -2.51 -6.86
N ALA A 97 20.50 -1.32 -6.88
CA ALA A 97 20.72 -0.56 -5.65
C ALA A 97 19.39 -0.05 -5.08
N ASN A 98 18.53 0.45 -5.96
CA ASN A 98 17.24 1.04 -5.65
C ASN A 98 16.31 0.89 -6.85
N GLY A 99 15.05 1.23 -6.64
CA GLY A 99 14.08 1.45 -7.70
C GLY A 99 13.41 2.82 -7.60
N VAL A 100 12.87 3.30 -8.71
CA VAL A 100 11.93 4.42 -8.76
C VAL A 100 10.65 3.94 -9.42
N MET A 101 9.52 4.17 -8.77
CA MET A 101 8.19 3.91 -9.33
C MET A 101 7.47 5.25 -9.53
N ILE A 102 7.11 5.56 -10.78
CA ILE A 102 6.33 6.74 -11.14
C ILE A 102 4.84 6.42 -11.01
N THR A 103 4.24 6.89 -9.94
CA THR A 103 2.82 6.66 -9.63
C THR A 103 2.38 7.52 -8.44
N ALA A 104 1.13 7.97 -8.45
CA ALA A 104 0.44 8.48 -7.26
C ALA A 104 -0.55 7.49 -6.65
N SER A 105 -0.46 6.20 -6.96
CA SER A 105 -1.28 5.10 -6.42
C SER A 105 -2.76 5.37 -6.60
N HIS A 106 -3.48 5.62 -5.50
CA HIS A 106 -4.90 5.86 -5.45
C HIS A 106 -5.30 7.33 -5.55
N ASN A 107 -4.38 8.30 -5.70
CA ASN A 107 -4.72 9.72 -5.81
C ASN A 107 -5.58 10.03 -7.06
N PRO A 108 -6.26 11.18 -7.12
CA PRO A 108 -7.00 11.61 -8.31
C PRO A 108 -6.14 11.65 -9.61
N PRO A 109 -6.76 11.60 -10.80
CA PRO A 109 -6.07 11.52 -12.10
C PRO A 109 -4.99 12.59 -12.34
N GLU A 110 -5.20 13.81 -11.84
CA GLU A 110 -4.31 14.95 -12.02
C GLU A 110 -3.02 14.86 -11.19
N TRP A 111 -2.90 13.86 -10.32
CA TRP A 111 -1.70 13.63 -9.51
C TRP A 111 -0.77 12.61 -10.17
N ASN A 112 0.52 12.79 -9.96
CA ASN A 112 1.53 11.76 -10.17
C ASN A 112 2.55 11.79 -9.01
N GLY A 113 3.45 10.81 -8.97
CA GLY A 113 4.34 10.65 -7.83
C GLY A 113 5.65 9.97 -8.17
N PHE A 114 6.62 10.16 -7.29
CA PHE A 114 7.97 9.61 -7.37
C PHE A 114 8.22 8.81 -6.09
N LYS A 115 8.05 7.49 -6.17
CA LYS A 115 8.30 6.56 -5.06
C LYS A 115 9.70 5.97 -5.18
N ILE A 116 10.43 5.89 -4.07
CA ILE A 116 11.77 5.30 -4.03
C ILE A 116 11.68 3.94 -3.35
N LYS A 117 12.19 2.91 -4.03
CA LYS A 117 12.30 1.54 -3.53
C LYS A 117 13.72 1.28 -3.07
N SER A 118 13.85 0.63 -1.91
CA SER A 118 15.12 0.17 -1.36
C SER A 118 15.66 -1.03 -2.15
N SER A 119 16.93 -1.40 -1.92
CA SER A 119 17.51 -2.63 -2.49
C SER A 119 16.78 -3.91 -2.10
N ALA A 120 15.98 -3.89 -1.04
CA ALA A 120 15.17 -5.02 -0.58
C ALA A 120 13.79 -5.08 -1.26
N GLY A 121 13.46 -4.14 -2.16
CA GLY A 121 12.18 -4.06 -2.86
C GLY A 121 11.08 -3.30 -2.10
N GLY A 122 11.18 -3.12 -0.79
CA GLY A 122 10.24 -2.28 -0.03
C GLY A 122 10.46 -0.77 -0.24
N SER A 123 9.53 0.07 0.23
CA SER A 123 9.74 1.53 0.31
C SER A 123 11.07 1.88 1.00
N ALA A 124 11.78 2.88 0.47
CA ALA A 124 13.01 3.37 1.08
C ALA A 124 12.77 3.84 2.53
N ALA A 125 13.69 3.48 3.42
CA ALA A 125 13.55 3.76 4.84
C ALA A 125 13.70 5.27 5.13
N PRO A 126 13.16 5.79 6.25
CA PRO A 126 13.22 7.21 6.57
C PRO A 126 14.64 7.82 6.55
N HIS A 127 15.65 7.06 6.99
CA HIS A 127 17.04 7.53 7.00
C HIS A 127 17.63 7.65 5.58
N GLU A 128 17.24 6.77 4.66
CA GLU A 128 17.65 6.80 3.26
C GLU A 128 16.99 7.98 2.53
N ILE A 129 15.67 8.14 2.72
CA ILE A 129 14.92 9.31 2.22
C ILE A 129 15.55 10.62 2.71
N ALA A 130 15.90 10.73 4.00
CA ALA A 130 16.52 11.93 4.54
C ALA A 130 17.88 12.25 3.90
N GLN A 131 18.64 11.25 3.46
CA GLN A 131 19.88 11.47 2.71
C GLN A 131 19.60 11.97 1.29
N ILE A 132 18.60 11.40 0.61
CA ILE A 132 18.19 11.81 -0.73
C ILE A 132 17.62 13.24 -0.69
N GLU A 133 16.83 13.59 0.33
CA GLU A 133 16.32 14.95 0.52
C GLU A 133 17.43 15.99 0.74
N LYS A 134 18.54 15.62 1.40
CA LYS A 134 19.73 16.50 1.50
C LYS A 134 20.34 16.78 0.13
N HIS A 135 20.48 15.76 -0.72
CA HIS A 135 20.96 15.95 -2.09
C HIS A 135 19.97 16.80 -2.91
N LEU A 136 18.67 16.56 -2.76
CA LEU A 136 17.64 17.33 -3.44
C LEU A 136 17.66 18.81 -3.03
N ALA A 137 17.75 19.11 -1.73
CA ALA A 137 17.86 20.48 -1.25
C ALA A 137 19.11 21.19 -1.79
N TYR A 138 20.22 20.47 -1.93
CA TYR A 138 21.45 20.99 -2.55
C TYR A 138 21.25 21.34 -4.04
N ILE A 139 20.59 20.46 -4.81
CA ILE A 139 20.27 20.64 -6.23
C ILE A 139 19.31 21.82 -6.43
N LEU A 140 18.19 21.85 -5.70
CA LEU A 140 17.22 22.95 -5.72
C LEU A 140 17.81 24.28 -5.23
N GLY A 141 18.93 24.22 -4.52
CA GLY A 141 19.77 25.35 -4.14
C GLY A 141 20.47 26.05 -5.31
N GLY A 142 20.44 25.47 -6.51
CA GLY A 142 21.19 25.94 -7.68
C GLY A 142 22.59 25.32 -7.78
N ASN A 143 22.94 24.38 -6.89
CA ASN A 143 24.22 23.69 -6.91
C ASN A 143 24.15 22.35 -7.65
N SER A 144 23.21 22.19 -8.58
CA SER A 144 23.18 21.00 -9.44
C SER A 144 24.57 20.84 -10.04
N PRO A 145 25.28 19.74 -9.75
CA PRO A 145 26.64 19.57 -10.24
C PRO A 145 26.73 19.41 -11.76
N CYS A 146 25.64 19.61 -12.52
CA CYS A 146 25.58 19.43 -13.97
C CYS A 146 26.70 20.22 -14.68
N HIS A 147 27.83 19.56 -14.89
CA HIS A 147 27.96 18.57 -15.95
C HIS A 147 28.51 17.27 -15.36
N PRO A 148 27.92 16.09 -15.62
CA PRO A 148 28.75 14.90 -15.68
C PRO A 148 29.83 15.23 -16.70
N ALA A 149 31.06 15.32 -16.21
CA ALA A 149 32.19 15.66 -17.02
C ALA A 149 32.09 14.90 -18.36
N THR A 150 32.44 15.59 -19.43
CA THR A 150 32.75 15.08 -20.77
C THR A 150 33.79 13.94 -20.78
N THR A 151 34.11 13.36 -19.62
CA THR A 151 35.08 12.31 -19.33
C THR A 151 34.46 11.03 -18.76
N ARG A 152 33.20 11.00 -18.27
CA ARG A 152 32.53 9.75 -17.86
C ARG A 152 31.64 9.24 -18.99
N GLN A 153 31.82 7.97 -19.34
CA GLN A 153 30.92 7.29 -20.27
C GLN A 153 29.50 7.26 -19.65
N SER A 154 28.50 7.65 -20.43
CA SER A 154 27.11 7.63 -19.98
C SER A 154 26.70 6.19 -19.62
N GLY A 155 25.89 6.04 -18.57
CA GLY A 155 25.33 4.76 -18.18
C GLY A 155 24.45 4.17 -19.28
N THR A 156 24.32 2.85 -19.31
CA THR A 156 23.44 2.13 -20.24
C THR A 156 22.00 2.11 -19.73
N ASN A 157 21.01 2.06 -20.64
CA ASN A 157 19.64 1.66 -20.28
C ASN A 157 19.37 0.26 -20.83
N THR A 158 18.85 -0.64 -19.99
CA THR A 158 18.29 -1.92 -20.43
C THR A 158 16.78 -1.87 -20.23
N VAL A 159 16.01 -2.22 -21.25
CA VAL A 159 14.57 -2.40 -21.11
C VAL A 159 14.31 -3.84 -20.66
N LEU A 160 13.51 -4.03 -19.61
CA LEU A 160 13.20 -5.33 -19.03
C LEU A 160 11.72 -5.67 -19.20
N ASP A 161 11.44 -6.95 -19.47
CA ASP A 161 10.11 -7.52 -19.29
C ASP A 161 9.73 -7.42 -17.80
N ALA A 162 8.64 -6.72 -17.55
CA ALA A 162 8.17 -6.46 -16.20
C ALA A 162 7.22 -7.52 -15.64
N ILE A 163 6.46 -8.19 -16.50
CA ILE A 163 5.32 -9.02 -16.09
C ILE A 163 5.72 -10.48 -15.93
N GLY A 164 6.50 -11.03 -16.88
CA GLY A 164 6.88 -12.45 -16.86
C GLY A 164 7.58 -12.87 -15.55
N PRO A 165 8.71 -12.24 -15.18
CA PRO A 165 9.41 -12.56 -13.94
C PRO A 165 8.57 -12.36 -12.67
N TYR A 166 7.69 -11.36 -12.67
CA TYR A 166 6.80 -11.07 -11.55
C TYR A 166 5.76 -12.18 -11.37
N ILE A 167 5.09 -12.61 -12.44
CA ILE A 167 4.16 -13.75 -12.41
C ILE A 167 4.87 -15.02 -11.90
N GLU A 168 6.07 -15.31 -12.40
CA GLU A 168 6.85 -16.47 -11.95
C GLU A 168 7.26 -16.37 -10.48
N GLN A 169 7.46 -15.16 -9.96
CA GLN A 169 7.66 -14.97 -8.53
C GLN A 169 6.38 -15.24 -7.72
N LEU A 170 5.22 -14.78 -8.18
CA LEU A 170 3.95 -15.04 -7.48
C LEU A 170 3.69 -16.55 -7.38
N LYS A 171 3.91 -17.31 -8.45
CA LYS A 171 3.79 -18.78 -8.47
C LYS A 171 4.75 -19.51 -7.51
N LYS A 172 5.82 -18.87 -7.03
CA LYS A 172 6.71 -19.43 -5.99
C LYS A 172 6.16 -19.23 -4.57
N VAL A 173 5.27 -18.26 -4.38
CA VAL A 173 4.71 -17.88 -3.07
C VAL A 173 3.38 -18.60 -2.80
N ILE A 174 2.64 -18.88 -3.88
CA ILE A 174 1.34 -19.54 -3.86
C ILE A 174 1.27 -20.63 -4.94
N ASP A 175 0.76 -21.79 -4.56
CA ASP A 175 0.36 -22.84 -5.50
C ASP A 175 -1.01 -22.50 -6.08
N THR A 176 -1.05 -22.17 -7.37
CA THR A 176 -2.27 -21.71 -8.04
C THR A 176 -3.08 -22.85 -8.65
N ASP A 177 -2.55 -24.08 -8.73
CA ASP A 177 -3.24 -25.19 -9.39
C ASP A 177 -4.57 -25.58 -8.72
N PRO A 178 -4.67 -25.62 -7.37
CA PRO A 178 -5.96 -25.83 -6.69
C PRO A 178 -6.99 -24.73 -6.99
N ILE A 179 -6.54 -23.48 -7.17
CA ILE A 179 -7.41 -22.35 -7.51
C ILE A 179 -7.89 -22.48 -8.95
N ARG A 180 -6.97 -22.76 -9.87
CA ARG A 180 -7.24 -22.94 -11.30
C ARG A 180 -8.19 -24.10 -11.57
N SER A 181 -8.10 -25.17 -10.77
CA SER A 181 -8.96 -26.36 -10.91
C SER A 181 -10.33 -26.22 -10.24
N ASN A 182 -10.60 -25.09 -9.57
CA ASN A 182 -11.88 -24.84 -8.90
C ASN A 182 -12.88 -24.20 -9.87
N LYS A 183 -14.14 -24.67 -9.90
CA LYS A 183 -15.23 -24.14 -10.75
C LYS A 183 -15.84 -22.85 -10.21
N MET A 184 -15.00 -21.95 -9.73
CA MET A 184 -15.39 -20.67 -9.18
C MET A 184 -15.44 -19.62 -10.30
N LYS A 185 -16.35 -18.65 -10.16
CA LYS A 185 -16.37 -17.45 -11.00
C LYS A 185 -15.88 -16.24 -10.21
N VAL A 186 -14.86 -15.59 -10.73
CA VAL A 186 -14.21 -14.42 -10.11
C VAL A 186 -14.35 -13.22 -11.04
N VAL A 187 -14.80 -12.09 -10.49
CA VAL A 187 -14.76 -10.81 -11.21
C VAL A 187 -13.59 -9.98 -10.69
N VAL A 188 -12.69 -9.57 -11.59
CA VAL A 188 -11.54 -8.73 -11.27
C VAL A 188 -11.78 -7.33 -11.84
N ASP A 189 -11.65 -6.32 -11.00
CA ASP A 189 -11.78 -4.92 -11.36
C ASP A 189 -10.42 -4.24 -11.25
N ALA A 190 -9.79 -4.02 -12.40
CA ALA A 190 -8.47 -3.39 -12.45
C ALA A 190 -8.53 -1.87 -12.26
N MET A 191 -9.73 -1.28 -12.20
CA MET A 191 -9.94 0.16 -11.99
C MET A 191 -9.13 1.04 -12.96
N HIS A 192 -8.91 0.59 -14.20
CA HIS A 192 -8.06 1.24 -15.23
C HIS A 192 -6.58 1.39 -14.85
N GLY A 193 -6.17 0.74 -13.76
CA GLY A 193 -4.82 0.74 -13.22
C GLY A 193 -3.91 -0.31 -13.84
N SER A 194 -2.71 -0.42 -13.29
CA SER A 194 -1.66 -1.30 -13.83
C SER A 194 -1.77 -2.77 -13.42
N GLY A 195 -2.79 -3.14 -12.63
CA GLY A 195 -3.06 -4.53 -12.23
C GLY A 195 -3.84 -5.36 -13.26
N ALA A 196 -4.28 -4.76 -14.37
CA ALA A 196 -5.01 -5.45 -15.41
C ALA A 196 -4.21 -6.61 -16.02
N GLY A 197 -4.87 -7.73 -16.32
CA GLY A 197 -4.28 -8.92 -16.91
C GLY A 197 -3.57 -9.84 -15.93
N ILE A 198 -3.13 -9.36 -14.77
CA ILE A 198 -2.31 -10.16 -13.82
C ILE A 198 -3.03 -11.41 -13.33
N LEU A 199 -4.24 -11.27 -12.78
CA LEU A 199 -5.01 -12.42 -12.27
C LEU A 199 -5.47 -13.36 -13.41
N PRO A 200 -6.03 -12.87 -14.52
CA PRO A 200 -6.34 -13.73 -15.66
C PRO A 200 -5.15 -14.50 -16.21
N ASP A 201 -3.97 -13.90 -16.33
CA ASP A 201 -2.78 -14.56 -16.86
C ASP A 201 -2.27 -15.67 -15.92
N ILE A 202 -2.40 -15.47 -14.61
CA ILE A 202 -1.99 -16.46 -13.59
C ILE A 202 -3.00 -17.62 -13.50
N LEU A 203 -4.30 -17.31 -13.58
CA LEU A 203 -5.38 -18.27 -13.30
C LEU A 203 -5.98 -18.89 -14.57
N GLY A 204 -5.67 -18.34 -15.74
CA GLY A 204 -6.18 -18.79 -17.02
C GLY A 204 -5.89 -20.25 -17.37
N GLY A 205 -6.72 -20.80 -18.25
CA GLY A 205 -6.60 -22.17 -18.75
C GLY A 205 -7.01 -23.27 -17.76
N GLY A 206 -7.58 -22.89 -16.61
CA GLY A 206 -8.18 -23.82 -15.64
C GLY A 206 -9.70 -23.98 -15.81
N GLU A 207 -10.35 -24.59 -14.81
CA GLU A 207 -11.82 -24.63 -14.68
C GLU A 207 -12.41 -23.34 -14.08
N ILE A 208 -11.57 -22.51 -13.45
CA ILE A 208 -11.95 -21.20 -12.94
C ILE A 208 -12.32 -20.23 -14.07
N GLU A 209 -13.39 -19.46 -13.88
CA GLU A 209 -13.79 -18.39 -14.79
C GLU A 209 -13.37 -17.04 -14.19
N VAL A 210 -12.42 -16.35 -14.84
CA VAL A 210 -11.96 -15.02 -14.43
C VAL A 210 -12.43 -13.99 -15.44
N ILE A 211 -13.27 -13.06 -14.98
CA ILE A 211 -13.84 -11.99 -15.81
C ILE A 211 -13.26 -10.66 -15.35
N GLU A 212 -12.57 -9.96 -16.24
CA GLU A 212 -12.08 -8.62 -15.95
C GLU A 212 -13.05 -7.52 -16.39
N ILE A 213 -13.18 -6.50 -15.55
CA ILE A 213 -13.86 -5.24 -15.84
C ILE A 213 -12.89 -4.08 -15.64
N ARG A 214 -13.10 -2.98 -16.37
CA ARG A 214 -12.24 -1.78 -16.32
C ARG A 214 -10.75 -2.09 -16.50
N SER A 215 -10.41 -3.07 -17.35
CA SER A 215 -9.03 -3.51 -17.61
C SER A 215 -8.28 -2.70 -18.66
N ASN A 216 -9.00 -1.95 -19.51
CA ASN A 216 -8.35 -1.03 -20.45
C ASN A 216 -7.72 0.14 -19.66
N PRO A 217 -6.41 0.42 -19.85
CA PRO A 217 -5.75 1.57 -19.25
C PRO A 217 -6.44 2.87 -19.67
N ASP A 218 -6.82 3.69 -18.68
CA ASP A 218 -7.39 5.01 -18.88
C ASP A 218 -6.91 5.93 -17.77
N HIS A 219 -6.05 6.88 -18.13
CA HIS A 219 -5.41 7.80 -17.18
C HIS A 219 -6.40 8.75 -16.50
N THR A 220 -7.65 8.83 -16.97
CA THR A 220 -8.71 9.64 -16.35
C THR A 220 -9.49 8.88 -15.28
N PHE A 221 -9.26 7.56 -15.14
CA PHE A 221 -9.93 6.68 -14.17
C PHE A 221 -11.46 6.85 -14.19
N PRO A 222 -12.15 6.62 -15.32
CA PRO A 222 -13.55 6.98 -15.48
C PRO A 222 -14.46 6.26 -14.47
N GLY A 223 -15.46 6.99 -13.97
CA GLY A 223 -16.44 6.48 -13.00
C GLY A 223 -16.00 6.55 -11.53
N MET A 224 -14.85 7.15 -11.23
CA MET A 224 -14.36 7.39 -9.87
C MET A 224 -13.48 8.64 -9.80
N GLU A 225 -13.50 9.33 -8.66
CA GLU A 225 -12.61 10.49 -8.43
C GLU A 225 -11.15 10.06 -8.24
N GLN A 226 -10.94 8.85 -7.73
CA GLN A 226 -9.62 8.33 -7.38
C GLN A 226 -9.66 6.79 -7.46
N PRO A 227 -8.65 6.11 -8.04
CA PRO A 227 -8.67 4.67 -8.27
C PRO A 227 -8.32 3.90 -6.98
N GLU A 228 -9.19 4.00 -5.98
CA GLU A 228 -9.04 3.34 -4.67
C GLU A 228 -10.12 2.26 -4.46
N PRO A 229 -9.78 1.02 -4.05
CA PRO A 229 -10.72 -0.08 -3.76
C PRO A 229 -11.59 0.13 -2.50
N ILE A 230 -12.29 1.25 -2.42
CA ILE A 230 -13.23 1.59 -1.34
C ILE A 230 -14.67 1.33 -1.75
N GLU A 231 -15.57 1.15 -0.77
CA GLU A 231 -16.96 0.77 -0.97
C GLU A 231 -17.68 1.58 -2.07
N ARG A 232 -17.48 2.91 -2.10
CA ARG A 232 -18.11 3.77 -3.11
C ARG A 232 -17.64 3.49 -4.54
N ASN A 233 -16.37 3.10 -4.73
CA ASN A 233 -15.72 2.91 -6.02
C ASN A 233 -15.87 1.47 -6.56
N VAL A 234 -16.12 0.51 -5.68
CA VAL A 234 -16.34 -0.91 -6.05
C VAL A 234 -17.81 -1.24 -6.35
N LYS A 235 -18.71 -0.26 -6.34
CA LYS A 235 -20.13 -0.48 -6.72
C LYS A 235 -20.31 -1.15 -8.09
N PRO A 236 -19.52 -0.81 -9.15
CA PRO A 236 -19.55 -1.54 -10.41
C PRO A 236 -19.18 -3.03 -10.24
N LEU A 237 -18.11 -3.33 -9.49
CA LEU A 237 -17.73 -4.70 -9.14
C LEU A 237 -18.83 -5.43 -8.37
N SER A 238 -19.40 -4.82 -7.32
CA SER A 238 -20.52 -5.39 -6.55
C SER A 238 -21.74 -5.70 -7.43
N ARG A 239 -22.00 -4.87 -8.44
CA ARG A 239 -23.07 -5.11 -9.40
C ARG A 239 -22.71 -6.28 -10.31
N ALA A 240 -21.52 -6.29 -10.89
CA ALA A 240 -21.05 -7.35 -11.77
C ALA A 240 -21.06 -8.71 -11.07
N VAL A 241 -20.62 -8.78 -9.81
CA VAL A 241 -20.67 -10.02 -9.00
C VAL A 241 -22.10 -10.57 -8.92
N ARG A 242 -23.08 -9.70 -8.60
CA ARG A 242 -24.49 -10.11 -8.54
C ARG A 242 -25.08 -10.50 -9.89
N GLU A 243 -24.82 -9.71 -10.93
CA GLU A 243 -25.40 -9.91 -12.27
C GLU A 243 -24.82 -11.15 -12.97
N LEU A 244 -23.55 -11.45 -12.74
CA LEU A 244 -22.87 -12.61 -13.32
C LEU A 244 -22.97 -13.88 -12.46
N GLY A 245 -23.50 -13.75 -11.23
CA GLY A 245 -23.51 -14.82 -10.24
C GLY A 245 -22.11 -15.29 -9.88
N ALA A 246 -21.18 -14.35 -9.69
CA ALA A 246 -19.80 -14.65 -9.32
C ALA A 246 -19.68 -14.96 -7.81
N ASP A 247 -18.70 -15.77 -7.45
CA ASP A 247 -18.47 -16.19 -6.07
C ASP A 247 -17.69 -15.15 -5.26
N VAL A 248 -16.91 -14.30 -5.95
CA VAL A 248 -16.12 -13.23 -5.32
C VAL A 248 -15.75 -12.15 -6.35
N GLY A 249 -15.66 -10.92 -5.88
CA GLY A 249 -15.08 -9.79 -6.60
C GLY A 249 -13.76 -9.34 -5.98
N ILE A 250 -12.78 -9.04 -6.82
CA ILE A 250 -11.46 -8.50 -6.42
C ILE A 250 -11.23 -7.18 -7.15
N ALA A 251 -10.92 -6.11 -6.44
CA ALA A 251 -10.55 -4.82 -7.00
C ALA A 251 -9.09 -4.50 -6.70
N LEU A 252 -8.37 -3.91 -7.66
CA LEU A 252 -6.99 -3.44 -7.51
C LEU A 252 -6.93 -1.93 -7.71
N ASP A 253 -6.09 -1.24 -6.93
CA ASP A 253 -5.92 0.22 -7.06
C ASP A 253 -5.05 0.60 -8.27
N GLY A 254 -4.86 1.91 -8.48
CA GLY A 254 -4.18 2.45 -9.67
C GLY A 254 -2.80 1.83 -9.96
N ASP A 255 -2.01 1.52 -8.93
CA ASP A 255 -0.71 0.85 -9.04
C ASP A 255 -0.69 -0.58 -8.46
N ALA A 256 -1.86 -1.16 -8.25
CA ALA A 256 -2.12 -2.54 -7.81
C ALA A 256 -1.33 -2.98 -6.56
N ASP A 257 -1.03 -2.04 -5.66
CA ASP A 257 -0.44 -2.33 -4.35
C ASP A 257 -1.52 -2.55 -3.26
N ARG A 258 -2.80 -2.29 -3.57
CA ARG A 258 -3.95 -2.54 -2.68
C ARG A 258 -4.96 -3.48 -3.30
N VAL A 259 -5.74 -4.12 -2.43
CA VAL A 259 -6.86 -4.98 -2.81
C VAL A 259 -8.15 -4.57 -2.10
N GLY A 260 -9.27 -4.64 -2.83
CA GLY A 260 -10.62 -4.63 -2.27
C GLY A 260 -11.32 -5.94 -2.57
N ILE A 261 -12.13 -6.43 -1.63
CA ILE A 261 -12.85 -7.70 -1.78
C ILE A 261 -14.35 -7.45 -1.67
N VAL A 262 -15.10 -8.11 -2.55
CA VAL A 262 -16.56 -8.15 -2.54
C VAL A 262 -17.01 -9.60 -2.46
N ASP A 263 -17.93 -9.91 -1.55
CA ASP A 263 -18.48 -11.26 -1.41
C ASP A 263 -19.48 -11.63 -2.51
N GLU A 264 -19.95 -12.88 -2.48
CA GLU A 264 -20.88 -13.43 -3.47
C GLU A 264 -22.25 -12.71 -3.52
N SER A 265 -22.59 -11.92 -2.49
CA SER A 265 -23.81 -11.10 -2.44
C SER A 265 -23.60 -9.68 -2.99
N GLY A 266 -22.37 -9.34 -3.33
CA GLY A 266 -21.97 -7.98 -3.70
C GLY A 266 -21.68 -7.07 -2.50
N ARG A 267 -21.50 -7.60 -1.29
CA ARG A 267 -21.11 -6.82 -0.10
C ARG A 267 -19.60 -6.60 -0.11
N TYR A 268 -19.19 -5.35 0.02
CA TYR A 268 -17.80 -4.98 0.21
C TYR A 268 -17.30 -5.40 1.61
N PHE A 269 -16.11 -5.98 1.68
CA PHE A 269 -15.40 -6.22 2.93
C PHE A 269 -14.45 -5.06 3.19
N SER A 270 -14.48 -4.51 4.40
CA SER A 270 -13.53 -3.50 4.83
C SER A 270 -12.08 -4.04 4.76
N THR A 271 -11.13 -3.12 4.59
CA THR A 271 -9.70 -3.46 4.55
C THR A 271 -9.23 -4.17 5.83
N LEU A 272 -9.89 -3.92 6.96
CA LEU A 272 -9.62 -4.56 8.24
C LEU A 272 -10.15 -6.00 8.29
N GLU A 273 -11.35 -6.25 7.75
CA GLU A 273 -11.91 -7.60 7.61
C GLU A 273 -11.03 -8.44 6.67
N VAL A 274 -10.65 -7.90 5.50
CA VAL A 274 -9.81 -8.60 4.51
C VAL A 274 -8.45 -8.98 5.11
N PHE A 275 -7.76 -8.06 5.78
CA PHE A 275 -6.48 -8.38 6.41
C PHE A 275 -6.60 -9.44 7.51
N SER A 276 -7.69 -9.39 8.28
CA SER A 276 -7.94 -10.36 9.36
C SER A 276 -8.27 -11.74 8.80
N LEU A 277 -8.99 -11.82 7.67
CA LEU A 277 -9.22 -13.06 6.93
C LEU A 277 -7.93 -13.66 6.36
N LEU A 278 -7.06 -12.80 5.81
CA LEU A 278 -5.74 -13.24 5.32
C LEU A 278 -4.83 -13.66 6.49
N THR A 279 -4.94 -13.03 7.64
CA THR A 279 -4.24 -13.43 8.88
C THR A 279 -4.70 -14.80 9.37
N ASP A 280 -6.02 -15.02 9.42
CA ASP A 280 -6.62 -16.32 9.74
C ASP A 280 -6.14 -17.41 8.78
N HIS A 281 -6.10 -17.11 7.48
CA HIS A 281 -5.61 -18.02 6.45
C HIS A 281 -4.12 -18.36 6.63
N PHE A 282 -3.25 -17.36 6.74
CA PHE A 282 -1.81 -17.57 6.88
C PHE A 282 -1.46 -18.37 8.14
N MET A 283 -2.00 -17.95 9.28
CA MET A 283 -1.61 -18.53 10.57
C MET A 283 -2.35 -19.84 10.86
N GLY A 284 -3.61 -19.93 10.46
CA GLY A 284 -4.48 -21.08 10.70
C GLY A 284 -4.38 -22.18 9.64
N ARG A 285 -4.52 -21.83 8.35
CA ARG A 285 -4.55 -22.82 7.25
C ARG A 285 -3.19 -23.13 6.68
N ARG A 286 -2.35 -22.11 6.41
CA ARG A 286 -0.96 -22.32 5.99
C ARG A 286 -0.03 -22.69 7.15
N GLY A 287 -0.47 -22.47 8.40
CA GLY A 287 0.30 -22.83 9.59
C GLY A 287 1.55 -21.97 9.80
N GLU A 288 1.62 -20.80 9.18
CA GLU A 288 2.73 -19.86 9.30
C GLU A 288 2.93 -19.41 10.76
N LYS A 289 4.20 -19.16 11.14
CA LYS A 289 4.57 -18.84 12.53
C LYS A 289 5.46 -17.60 12.69
N GLY A 290 5.77 -16.89 11.62
CA GLY A 290 6.67 -15.72 11.66
C GLY A 290 6.08 -14.50 12.39
N GLY A 291 4.77 -14.44 12.59
CA GLY A 291 4.08 -13.29 13.18
C GLY A 291 3.58 -12.28 12.14
N VAL A 292 2.96 -11.21 12.62
CA VAL A 292 2.25 -10.20 11.81
C VAL A 292 2.75 -8.79 12.14
N ALA A 293 3.25 -8.05 11.15
CA ALA A 293 3.55 -6.62 11.30
C ALA A 293 2.39 -5.77 10.77
N CYS A 294 1.83 -4.87 11.57
CA CYS A 294 0.71 -4.05 11.11
C CYS A 294 0.68 -2.66 11.73
N THR A 295 0.06 -1.70 11.06
CA THR A 295 0.00 -0.33 11.57
C THR A 295 -0.85 -0.24 12.84
N ILE A 296 -0.61 0.80 13.65
CA ILE A 296 -1.35 1.09 14.88
C ILE A 296 -2.87 1.26 14.64
N THR A 297 -3.27 1.53 13.41
CA THR A 297 -4.66 1.73 12.95
C THR A 297 -5.35 0.44 12.49
N MET A 298 -4.64 -0.69 12.47
CA MET A 298 -5.23 -1.99 12.12
C MET A 298 -6.05 -2.58 13.28
N SER A 299 -7.06 -3.37 12.91
CA SER A 299 -8.02 -4.03 13.82
C SER A 299 -7.36 -4.80 14.97
N SER A 300 -8.07 -4.86 16.10
CA SER A 300 -7.77 -5.75 17.23
C SER A 300 -8.05 -7.22 16.92
N MET A 301 -8.80 -7.52 15.84
CA MET A 301 -8.95 -8.88 15.31
C MET A 301 -7.57 -9.54 15.08
N VAL A 302 -6.59 -8.77 14.59
CA VAL A 302 -5.23 -9.25 14.36
C VAL A 302 -4.55 -9.67 15.66
N ASP A 303 -4.76 -8.92 16.75
CA ASP A 303 -4.18 -9.25 18.06
C ASP A 303 -4.83 -10.54 18.60
N LYS A 304 -6.16 -10.64 18.52
CA LYS A 304 -6.90 -11.84 18.93
C LYS A 304 -6.53 -13.08 18.12
N LEU A 305 -6.32 -12.95 16.81
CA LEU A 305 -5.84 -14.03 15.95
C LEU A 305 -4.40 -14.42 16.31
N SER A 306 -3.55 -13.43 16.57
CA SER A 306 -2.16 -13.65 16.97
C SER A 306 -2.07 -14.43 18.28
N ASP A 307 -2.88 -14.08 19.28
CA ASP A 307 -3.03 -14.81 20.53
C ASP A 307 -3.55 -16.23 20.31
N ASN A 308 -4.62 -16.38 19.50
CA ASN A 308 -5.23 -17.68 19.19
C ASN A 308 -4.24 -18.64 18.52
N TYR A 309 -3.44 -18.15 17.56
CA TYR A 309 -2.47 -18.95 16.82
C TYR A 309 -1.08 -19.00 17.45
N ARG A 310 -0.89 -18.30 18.59
CA ARG A 310 0.36 -18.19 19.35
C ARG A 310 1.52 -17.67 18.49
N VAL A 311 1.26 -16.60 17.75
CA VAL A 311 2.25 -15.89 16.93
C VAL A 311 2.34 -14.44 17.39
N PRO A 312 3.51 -13.79 17.27
CA PRO A 312 3.63 -12.39 17.71
C PRO A 312 2.96 -11.43 16.72
N SER A 313 2.37 -10.34 17.25
CA SER A 313 1.97 -9.17 16.47
C SER A 313 2.88 -7.97 16.78
N TYR A 314 3.28 -7.25 15.75
CA TYR A 314 4.18 -6.10 15.83
C TYR A 314 3.48 -4.87 15.26
N ARG A 315 3.14 -3.92 16.14
CA ARG A 315 2.53 -2.65 15.71
C ARG A 315 3.58 -1.69 15.14
N THR A 316 3.24 -0.91 14.13
CA THR A 316 4.11 0.14 13.57
C THR A 316 3.38 1.48 13.46
N PRO A 317 4.09 2.61 13.33
CA PRO A 317 3.49 3.85 12.81
C PRO A 317 2.81 3.61 11.44
N VAL A 318 1.93 4.52 11.03
CA VAL A 318 1.28 4.43 9.71
C VAL A 318 2.31 4.63 8.60
N GLY A 319 2.25 3.76 7.58
CA GLY A 319 3.17 3.77 6.46
C GLY A 319 3.98 2.48 6.34
N PHE A 320 3.93 1.88 5.16
CA PHE A 320 4.68 0.66 4.85
C PHE A 320 6.21 0.81 4.90
N LYS A 321 6.73 2.04 4.85
CA LYS A 321 8.13 2.35 5.16
C LYS A 321 8.54 1.93 6.59
N PHE A 322 7.58 1.63 7.46
CA PHE A 322 7.79 1.02 8.77
C PHE A 322 7.40 -0.47 8.79
N VAL A 323 6.28 -0.85 8.15
CA VAL A 323 5.80 -2.25 8.11
C VAL A 323 6.83 -3.17 7.45
N GLY A 324 7.34 -2.82 6.27
CA GLY A 324 8.32 -3.62 5.52
C GLY A 324 9.58 -3.92 6.33
N PRO A 325 10.29 -2.91 6.87
CA PRO A 325 11.43 -3.14 7.76
C PRO A 325 11.09 -4.01 8.98
N THR A 326 9.97 -3.76 9.65
CA THR A 326 9.54 -4.59 10.79
C THR A 326 9.31 -6.05 10.39
N MET A 327 8.76 -6.31 9.20
CA MET A 327 8.62 -7.68 8.68
C MET A 327 9.98 -8.36 8.50
N ILE A 328 10.97 -7.66 7.96
CA ILE A 328 12.31 -8.19 7.74
C ILE A 328 12.99 -8.46 9.09
N GLU A 329 13.00 -7.47 9.98
CA GLU A 329 13.69 -7.53 11.28
C GLU A 329 13.15 -8.64 12.18
N ASN A 330 11.84 -8.87 12.16
CA ASN A 330 11.16 -9.86 13.01
C ASN A 330 10.81 -11.15 12.26
N ASN A 331 11.20 -11.29 11.00
CA ASN A 331 10.88 -12.44 10.15
C ASN A 331 9.36 -12.74 10.08
N CYS A 332 8.54 -11.68 10.03
CA CYS A 332 7.08 -11.80 9.97
C CYS A 332 6.63 -12.58 8.75
N SER A 333 5.56 -13.38 8.91
CA SER A 333 4.95 -14.10 7.79
C SER A 333 4.10 -13.19 6.91
N MET A 334 3.59 -12.08 7.46
CA MET A 334 2.84 -11.09 6.71
C MET A 334 2.87 -9.71 7.37
N GLY A 335 2.45 -8.69 6.64
CA GLY A 335 2.17 -7.38 7.21
C GLY A 335 1.17 -6.56 6.42
N GLY A 336 0.60 -5.53 7.04
CA GLY A 336 -0.51 -4.79 6.46
C GLY A 336 -0.77 -3.42 7.06
N GLU A 337 -1.46 -2.59 6.28
CA GLU A 337 -1.90 -1.25 6.62
C GLU A 337 -3.41 -1.10 6.36
N GLU A 338 -4.07 -0.19 7.09
CA GLU A 338 -5.52 0.00 7.04
C GLU A 338 -6.01 0.54 5.68
N SER A 339 -5.07 0.99 4.85
CA SER A 339 -5.31 1.48 3.49
C SER A 339 -5.56 0.36 2.46
N GLY A 340 -5.61 -0.92 2.88
CA GLY A 340 -5.96 -2.05 2.01
C GLY A 340 -4.76 -2.72 1.33
N GLY A 341 -3.55 -2.46 1.83
CA GLY A 341 -2.30 -2.94 1.28
C GLY A 341 -1.59 -3.92 2.19
N TYR A 342 -1.23 -5.10 1.66
CA TYR A 342 -0.71 -6.22 2.44
C TYR A 342 0.50 -6.85 1.76
N ALA A 343 1.44 -7.36 2.56
CA ALA A 343 2.66 -8.01 2.12
C ALA A 343 2.84 -9.37 2.78
N PHE A 344 3.53 -10.29 2.11
CA PHE A 344 3.64 -11.68 2.52
C PHE A 344 5.07 -12.20 2.40
N LYS A 345 5.46 -13.06 3.34
CA LYS A 345 6.76 -13.73 3.34
C LYS A 345 6.93 -14.60 2.10
N GLY A 346 8.18 -14.69 1.63
CA GLY A 346 8.53 -15.38 0.39
C GLY A 346 8.41 -14.49 -0.85
N HIS A 347 7.78 -13.31 -0.72
CA HIS A 347 7.79 -12.26 -1.74
C HIS A 347 8.66 -11.07 -1.30
N ILE A 348 8.31 -9.87 -1.73
CA ILE A 348 8.94 -8.60 -1.34
C ILE A 348 8.28 -8.01 -0.06
N PRO A 349 9.01 -7.21 0.73
CA PRO A 349 8.47 -6.50 1.89
C PRO A 349 7.71 -5.22 1.45
N GLU A 350 6.82 -5.39 0.47
CA GLU A 350 6.00 -4.34 -0.14
C GLU A 350 4.58 -4.86 -0.35
N ARG A 351 3.62 -3.94 -0.37
CA ARG A 351 2.23 -4.28 -0.61
C ARG A 351 2.04 -4.88 -2.01
N ASP A 352 1.23 -5.91 -2.11
CA ASP A 352 0.86 -6.55 -3.37
C ASP A 352 -0.62 -6.92 -3.38
N GLY A 353 -1.42 -6.15 -4.12
CA GLY A 353 -2.86 -6.39 -4.24
C GLY A 353 -3.18 -7.66 -5.03
N SER A 354 -2.36 -8.00 -6.03
CA SER A 354 -2.56 -9.18 -6.87
C SER A 354 -2.32 -10.46 -6.06
N LEU A 355 -1.21 -10.52 -5.33
CA LEU A 355 -0.92 -11.62 -4.41
C LEU A 355 -1.94 -11.71 -3.29
N SER A 356 -2.39 -10.58 -2.75
CA SER A 356 -3.45 -10.57 -1.73
C SER A 356 -4.75 -11.18 -2.26
N GLY A 357 -5.15 -10.85 -3.49
CA GLY A 357 -6.30 -11.45 -4.17
C GLY A 357 -6.14 -12.95 -4.35
N LEU A 358 -4.98 -13.40 -4.84
CA LEU A 358 -4.66 -14.83 -5.01
C LEU A 358 -4.72 -15.60 -3.68
N LEU A 359 -4.18 -15.03 -2.60
CA LEU A 359 -4.22 -15.64 -1.26
C LEU A 359 -5.63 -15.66 -0.67
N PHE A 360 -6.48 -14.69 -1.02
CA PHE A 360 -7.90 -14.74 -0.65
C PHE A 360 -8.62 -15.89 -1.36
N LEU A 361 -8.34 -16.11 -2.66
CA LEU A 361 -8.86 -17.26 -3.40
C LEU A 361 -8.32 -18.58 -2.82
N GLU A 362 -7.05 -18.64 -2.43
CA GLU A 362 -6.47 -19.80 -1.72
C GLU A 362 -7.24 -20.11 -0.43
N ALA A 363 -7.58 -19.08 0.35
CA ALA A 363 -8.36 -19.24 1.57
C ALA A 363 -9.75 -19.82 1.31
N MET A 364 -10.43 -19.38 0.25
CA MET A 364 -11.71 -19.93 -0.18
C MET A 364 -11.58 -21.40 -0.61
N VAL A 365 -10.60 -21.71 -1.44
CA VAL A 365 -10.38 -23.06 -1.98
C VAL A 365 -10.00 -24.05 -0.88
N MET A 366 -9.08 -23.69 0.02
CA MET A 366 -8.64 -24.55 1.12
C MET A 366 -9.74 -24.78 2.16
N SER A 367 -10.64 -23.81 2.35
CA SER A 367 -11.74 -23.93 3.31
C SER A 367 -13.01 -24.57 2.72
N GLY A 368 -13.19 -24.50 1.40
CA GLY A 368 -14.45 -24.83 0.74
C GLY A 368 -15.59 -23.86 1.08
N LEU A 369 -15.28 -22.66 1.57
CA LEU A 369 -16.27 -21.68 2.05
C LEU A 369 -16.36 -20.47 1.12
N LYS A 370 -17.55 -19.88 1.08
CA LYS A 370 -17.80 -18.58 0.45
C LYS A 370 -17.19 -17.44 1.26
N PRO A 371 -16.95 -16.26 0.65
CA PRO A 371 -16.39 -15.13 1.38
C PRO A 371 -17.23 -14.72 2.61
N SER A 372 -18.55 -14.70 2.49
CA SER A 372 -19.46 -14.38 3.62
C SER A 372 -19.34 -15.36 4.81
N GLN A 373 -19.10 -16.64 4.51
CA GLN A 373 -18.92 -17.70 5.49
C GLN A 373 -17.54 -17.61 6.16
N LEU A 374 -16.49 -17.29 5.39
CA LEU A 374 -15.17 -17.00 5.94
C LEU A 374 -15.24 -15.88 6.97
N LEU A 375 -15.94 -14.79 6.65
CA LEU A 375 -16.12 -13.67 7.58
C LEU A 375 -16.94 -14.06 8.82
N THR A 376 -17.99 -14.86 8.63
CA THR A 376 -18.79 -15.38 9.76
C THR A 376 -17.93 -16.22 10.70
N ASN A 377 -17.09 -17.10 10.17
CA ASN A 377 -16.17 -17.92 10.96
C ASN A 377 -15.10 -17.08 11.67
N LEU A 378 -14.58 -16.05 11.00
CA LEU A 378 -13.66 -15.10 11.61
C LEU A 378 -14.33 -14.44 12.84
N HIS A 379 -15.52 -13.87 12.69
CA HIS A 379 -16.25 -13.26 13.81
C HIS A 379 -16.60 -14.26 14.93
N ALA A 380 -16.83 -15.53 14.60
CA ALA A 380 -17.01 -16.57 15.62
C ALA A 380 -15.73 -16.80 16.45
N LEU A 381 -14.55 -16.63 15.84
CA LEU A 381 -13.25 -16.79 16.48
C LEU A 381 -12.83 -15.58 17.33
N VAL A 382 -13.03 -14.36 16.81
CA VAL A 382 -12.51 -13.14 17.46
C VAL A 382 -13.60 -12.28 18.12
N GLY A 383 -14.87 -12.64 17.94
CA GLY A 383 -16.02 -11.82 18.32
C GLY A 383 -16.41 -10.80 17.25
N PRO A 384 -17.52 -10.08 17.45
CA PRO A 384 -17.99 -9.07 16.51
C PRO A 384 -17.07 -7.84 16.52
N HIS A 385 -16.89 -7.23 15.35
CA HIS A 385 -16.15 -5.98 15.19
C HIS A 385 -16.89 -5.06 14.22
N THR A 386 -16.84 -3.79 14.52
CA THR A 386 -17.40 -2.69 13.73
C THR A 386 -16.38 -1.57 13.78
N PHE A 387 -16.10 -0.96 12.63
CA PHE A 387 -15.04 0.03 12.49
C PHE A 387 -15.55 1.25 11.73
N GLU A 388 -15.09 2.43 12.13
CA GLU A 388 -15.36 3.67 11.40
C GLU A 388 -14.15 4.62 11.52
N ARG A 389 -13.92 5.40 10.46
CA ARG A 389 -12.92 6.47 10.38
C ARG A 389 -13.62 7.79 10.13
N LEU A 390 -13.30 8.80 10.94
CA LEU A 390 -13.69 10.19 10.77
C LEU A 390 -12.47 11.00 10.35
N ASP A 391 -12.62 11.74 9.26
CA ASP A 391 -11.64 12.73 8.81
C ASP A 391 -12.18 14.14 9.13
N ILE A 392 -11.52 14.86 10.04
CA ILE A 392 -11.93 16.18 10.51
C ILE A 392 -10.97 17.22 9.94
N SER A 393 -11.46 18.05 9.02
CA SER A 393 -10.69 19.18 8.50
C SER A 393 -10.51 20.27 9.54
N TYR A 394 -9.32 20.87 9.56
CA TYR A 394 -9.00 22.00 10.42
C TYR A 394 -8.22 23.06 9.61
N ASP A 395 -8.13 24.28 10.14
CA ASP A 395 -7.23 25.29 9.56
C ASP A 395 -5.78 24.99 9.94
N GLU A 396 -4.84 25.04 9.00
CA GLU A 396 -3.43 24.66 9.24
C GLU A 396 -2.79 25.43 10.42
N SER A 397 -3.27 26.63 10.76
CA SER A 397 -2.84 27.36 11.96
C SER A 397 -3.14 26.62 13.28
N GLN A 398 -4.14 25.74 13.30
CA GLN A 398 -4.56 24.93 14.44
C GLN A 398 -3.72 23.66 14.61
N ARG A 399 -2.87 23.28 13.63
CA ARG A 399 -2.12 22.02 13.64
C ARG A 399 -1.38 21.79 14.95
N LYS A 400 -0.67 22.81 15.44
CA LYS A 400 0.11 22.72 16.69
C LYS A 400 -0.79 22.47 17.90
N SER A 401 -1.89 23.22 18.01
CA SER A 401 -2.84 23.07 19.13
C SER A 401 -3.50 21.69 19.12
N ILE A 402 -3.95 21.20 17.96
CA ILE A 402 -4.56 19.87 17.85
C ILE A 402 -3.54 18.78 18.18
N ALA A 403 -2.30 18.90 17.70
CA ALA A 403 -1.24 17.95 18.02
C ALA A 403 -0.94 17.90 19.54
N GLU A 404 -0.96 19.05 20.23
CA GLU A 404 -0.81 19.14 21.69
C GLU A 404 -2.00 18.48 22.42
N LYS A 405 -3.24 18.65 21.93
CA LYS A 405 -4.41 17.98 22.51
C LYS A 405 -4.31 16.45 22.37
N ILE A 406 -3.90 15.95 21.21
CA ILE A 406 -3.68 14.52 20.99
C ILE A 406 -2.59 13.98 21.92
N SER A 407 -1.45 14.68 22.01
CA SER A 407 -0.31 14.22 22.81
C SER A 407 -0.56 14.26 24.32
N SER A 408 -1.48 15.10 24.79
CA SER A 408 -1.84 15.23 26.20
C SER A 408 -3.12 14.48 26.60
N ALA A 409 -3.93 14.03 25.63
CA ALA A 409 -5.16 13.30 25.89
C ALA A 409 -4.89 12.00 26.67
N SER A 410 -5.57 11.85 27.81
CA SER A 410 -5.49 10.68 28.68
C SER A 410 -6.83 10.43 29.39
N PRO A 411 -7.86 9.99 28.65
CA PRO A 411 -9.19 9.74 29.20
C PRO A 411 -9.16 8.48 30.09
N ASN A 412 -9.92 8.48 31.19
CA ASN A 412 -10.09 7.26 32.01
C ASN A 412 -10.96 6.21 31.30
N SER A 413 -11.85 6.65 30.41
CA SER A 413 -12.78 5.82 29.65
C SER A 413 -13.23 6.52 28.38
N LEU A 414 -13.63 5.74 27.36
CA LEU A 414 -14.27 6.21 26.14
C LEU A 414 -15.45 5.28 25.81
N GLY A 415 -16.60 5.84 25.46
CA GLY A 415 -17.82 5.11 25.15
C GLY A 415 -18.31 4.21 26.29
N GLY A 416 -18.03 4.59 27.54
CA GLY A 416 -18.33 3.77 28.72
C GLY A 416 -17.37 2.59 28.95
N LEU A 417 -16.29 2.45 28.16
CA LEU A 417 -15.26 1.43 28.33
C LEU A 417 -14.01 2.02 28.96
N ASN A 418 -13.46 1.35 29.97
CA ASN A 418 -12.25 1.80 30.65
C ASN A 418 -11.02 1.74 29.73
N LEU A 419 -10.12 2.72 29.87
CA LEU A 419 -8.80 2.69 29.25
C LEU A 419 -7.94 1.59 29.91
N GLN A 420 -7.37 0.71 29.11
CA GLN A 420 -6.44 -0.34 29.56
C GLN A 420 -4.98 0.04 29.32
N SER A 421 -4.70 0.64 28.17
CA SER A 421 -3.37 1.12 27.79
C SER A 421 -3.47 2.13 26.66
N ASP A 422 -2.40 2.87 26.42
CA ASP A 422 -2.25 3.72 25.26
C ASP A 422 -0.96 3.41 24.48
N ASP A 423 -0.99 3.68 23.17
CA ASP A 423 0.16 3.59 22.29
C ASP A 423 0.32 4.90 21.52
N ARG A 424 1.46 5.57 21.72
CA ARG A 424 1.73 6.92 21.21
C ARG A 424 2.74 6.96 20.06
N ARG A 425 3.00 5.84 19.39
CA ARG A 425 4.01 5.79 18.30
C ARG A 425 3.62 6.61 17.06
N ASP A 426 2.33 6.85 16.85
CA ASP A 426 1.80 7.71 15.77
C ASP A 426 0.42 8.25 16.18
N GLY A 427 0.42 9.44 16.76
CA GLY A 427 -0.75 9.99 17.45
C GLY A 427 -0.96 9.31 18.81
N VAL A 428 -2.17 8.88 19.11
CA VAL A 428 -2.48 8.06 20.28
C VAL A 428 -3.55 7.03 19.94
N ARG A 429 -3.29 5.76 20.26
CA ARG A 429 -4.27 4.67 20.30
C ARG A 429 -4.66 4.41 21.74
N PHE A 430 -5.92 4.60 22.08
CA PHE A 430 -6.53 4.21 23.34
C PHE A 430 -7.05 2.78 23.22
N ASN A 431 -6.42 1.82 23.89
CA ASN A 431 -6.92 0.45 23.98
C ASN A 431 -7.89 0.36 25.15
N LEU A 432 -9.11 -0.07 24.88
CA LEU A 432 -10.23 -0.10 25.81
C LEU A 432 -10.59 -1.53 26.18
N THR A 433 -11.29 -1.70 27.30
CA THR A 433 -11.80 -3.01 27.75
C THR A 433 -12.59 -3.73 26.65
N GLY A 434 -12.35 -5.03 26.51
CA GLY A 434 -13.05 -5.87 25.52
C GLY A 434 -12.42 -5.88 24.13
N GLY A 435 -11.26 -5.24 23.97
CA GLY A 435 -10.53 -5.17 22.69
C GLY A 435 -10.96 -4.02 21.79
N SER A 436 -11.94 -3.21 22.21
CA SER A 436 -12.29 -1.96 21.54
C SER A 436 -11.13 -0.96 21.59
N TRP A 437 -11.07 -0.03 20.65
CA TRP A 437 -10.04 1.01 20.66
C TRP A 437 -10.47 2.26 19.90
N ALA A 438 -9.76 3.36 20.16
CA ALA A 438 -9.83 4.58 19.36
C ALA A 438 -8.41 5.06 19.03
N VAL A 439 -8.17 5.54 17.81
CA VAL A 439 -6.90 6.19 17.42
C VAL A 439 -7.20 7.62 17.01
N ALA A 440 -6.44 8.58 17.53
CA ALA A 440 -6.43 9.95 17.06
C ALA A 440 -5.03 10.32 16.56
N ARG A 441 -4.94 10.76 15.31
CA ARG A 441 -3.67 11.14 14.69
C ARG A 441 -3.81 12.23 13.65
N MET A 442 -2.74 12.99 13.47
CA MET A 442 -2.66 14.04 12.45
C MET A 442 -2.35 13.41 11.09
N SER A 443 -2.98 13.91 10.03
CA SER A 443 -2.55 13.62 8.67
C SER A 443 -1.19 14.27 8.40
N GLY A 444 -0.32 13.52 7.72
CA GLY A 444 1.01 13.99 7.33
C GLY A 444 1.00 14.82 6.05
N THR A 445 -0.04 14.69 5.22
CA THR A 445 -0.13 15.32 3.89
C THR A 445 -1.16 16.43 3.81
N GLU A 446 -2.15 16.43 4.71
CA GLU A 446 -3.31 17.32 4.65
C GLU A 446 -3.60 17.90 6.05
N PRO A 447 -4.30 19.04 6.16
CA PRO A 447 -4.76 19.59 7.44
C PRO A 447 -6.00 18.83 7.95
N LEU A 448 -5.82 17.52 8.20
CA LEU A 448 -6.86 16.60 8.67
C LEU A 448 -6.46 15.94 9.98
N LEU A 449 -7.38 15.91 10.95
CA LEU A 449 -7.33 15.04 12.12
C LEU A 449 -8.11 13.77 11.78
N ARG A 450 -7.45 12.62 11.88
CA ARG A 450 -8.09 11.31 11.66
C ARG A 450 -8.39 10.66 12.99
N ILE A 451 -9.66 10.35 13.20
CA ILE A 451 -10.13 9.55 14.33
C ILE A 451 -10.62 8.22 13.79
N TYR A 452 -10.10 7.14 14.34
CA TYR A 452 -10.49 5.78 14.02
C TYR A 452 -11.07 5.17 15.28
N ALA A 453 -12.08 4.33 15.16
CA ALA A 453 -12.53 3.53 16.29
C ALA A 453 -12.98 2.15 15.83
N GLU A 454 -12.83 1.18 16.74
CA GLU A 454 -13.35 -0.16 16.59
C GLU A 454 -14.06 -0.58 17.87
N ALA A 455 -15.23 -1.20 17.71
CA ALA A 455 -16.04 -1.70 18.81
C ALA A 455 -16.84 -2.96 18.40
N PRO A 456 -17.41 -3.70 19.37
CA PRO A 456 -18.28 -4.86 19.09
C PRO A 456 -19.54 -4.53 18.29
N ASP A 457 -20.04 -3.31 18.39
CA ASP A 457 -21.31 -2.89 17.80
C ASP A 457 -21.35 -1.38 17.49
N MET A 458 -22.26 -0.98 16.60
CA MET A 458 -22.44 0.40 16.16
C MET A 458 -22.77 1.38 17.29
N LYS A 459 -23.48 0.95 18.35
CA LYS A 459 -23.88 1.84 19.45
C LYS A 459 -22.63 2.21 20.26
N THR A 460 -21.86 1.19 20.66
CA THR A 460 -20.60 1.37 21.39
C THR A 460 -19.59 2.16 20.56
N LEU A 461 -19.47 1.85 19.26
CA LEU A 461 -18.59 2.56 18.33
C LEU A 461 -18.89 4.07 18.29
N LYS A 462 -20.16 4.44 18.13
CA LYS A 462 -20.58 5.85 18.08
C LYS A 462 -20.29 6.58 19.37
N SER A 463 -20.48 5.93 20.52
CA SER A 463 -20.14 6.51 21.82
C SER A 463 -18.63 6.72 21.97
N ILE A 464 -17.79 5.76 21.55
CA ILE A 464 -16.32 5.92 21.56
C ILE A 464 -15.91 7.10 20.69
N LEU A 465 -16.44 7.22 19.46
CA LEU A 465 -16.11 8.32 18.55
C LEU A 465 -16.53 9.68 19.13
N ALA A 466 -17.73 9.77 19.72
CA ALA A 466 -18.22 10.99 20.34
C ALA A 466 -17.33 11.41 21.52
N ASP A 467 -17.03 10.50 22.45
CA ASP A 467 -16.19 10.78 23.61
C ASP A 467 -14.75 11.11 23.21
N THR A 468 -14.24 10.48 22.14
CA THR A 468 -12.89 10.78 21.61
C THR A 468 -12.84 12.21 21.08
N ARG A 469 -13.87 12.62 20.32
CA ARG A 469 -13.99 14.00 19.83
C ARG A 469 -14.12 15.01 20.95
N GLU A 470 -14.93 14.72 21.97
CA GLU A 470 -15.08 15.57 23.15
C GLU A 470 -13.75 15.70 23.90
N THR A 471 -13.05 14.59 24.13
CA THR A 471 -11.72 14.55 24.77
C THR A 471 -10.70 15.42 24.03
N LEU A 472 -10.78 15.45 22.69
CA LEU A 472 -9.91 16.26 21.84
C LEU A 472 -10.46 17.67 21.58
N GLY A 473 -11.67 17.98 22.03
CA GLY A 473 -12.38 19.24 21.77
C GLY A 473 -12.45 19.61 20.29
N VAL A 474 -12.98 18.70 19.45
CA VAL A 474 -13.13 18.83 17.97
C VAL A 474 -14.50 18.39 17.43
#